data_AF-A0A933AK96-F1
#
_entry.id   AF-A0A933AK96-F1
#
_cell.length_a   1.000
_cell.length_b   1.000
_cell.length_c   1.000
_cell.angle_alpha   90.00
_cell.angle_beta   90.00
_cell.angle_gamma   90.00
#
_symmetry.space_group_name_H-M   'P 1'
#
loop_
_entity.id
_entity.type
_entity.pdbx_description
1 polymer ?
#
loop_
_entity_poly.entity_id
_entity_poly.type
_entity_poly.pdbx_seq_one_letter_code
_entity_poly.pdbx_strand_id
1 'polypeptide(L)'
;MNDELRIAVVMMGDTRAPVTRTKYSAFHDALARRFELVGVHNAELQGFARLVNALQVARPNRRYWRQRMYMNVPAFRACSRRAAAYAKSLRGQADVILQDGVLFDVQAFSPGLPSVIYTDYTARLSARQPAAGRSPFTAREAQQWLAMEEAAFGRAAHVCTWSHMTRQSVINDYGISPQRVTAVGGGLSLGALPELPTRQPAAPLTVLFIGAELRRKGGDVLLQAFARTRAELAGVRLLCLTRGPIPPELPLDGVEV
;
A
#
# COMPACT_ATOMS: atom_id res chain seq x y z
N MET A 1 11.25 -18.58 -31.04
CA MET A 1 10.85 -18.60 -29.61
C MET A 1 10.70 -17.15 -29.21
N ASN A 2 9.48 -16.67 -28.97
CA ASN A 2 9.33 -15.41 -28.25
C ASN A 2 9.77 -15.72 -26.82
N ASP A 3 10.96 -15.28 -26.42
CA ASP A 3 11.36 -15.26 -25.01
C ASP A 3 10.50 -14.18 -24.32
N GLU A 4 9.24 -14.52 -24.04
CA GLU A 4 8.41 -13.72 -23.16
C GLU A 4 9.02 -13.76 -21.76
N LEU A 5 9.26 -12.59 -21.19
CA LEU A 5 9.82 -12.43 -19.85
C LEU A 5 8.96 -13.18 -18.82
N ARG A 6 9.56 -14.09 -18.06
CA ARG A 6 8.88 -14.87 -17.01
C ARG A 6 8.98 -14.16 -15.67
N ILE A 7 7.85 -13.75 -15.13
CA ILE A 7 7.75 -12.97 -13.91
C ILE A 7 7.19 -13.84 -12.80
N ALA A 8 7.81 -13.79 -11.62
CA ALA A 8 7.19 -14.30 -10.40
C ALA A 8 6.89 -13.15 -9.44
N VAL A 9 5.73 -13.21 -8.79
CA VAL A 9 5.28 -12.18 -7.85
C VAL A 9 5.46 -12.68 -6.42
N VAL A 10 5.99 -11.82 -5.56
CA VAL A 10 6.01 -12.02 -4.12
C VAL A 10 5.31 -10.85 -3.46
N MET A 11 4.37 -11.14 -2.57
CA MET A 11 3.55 -10.12 -1.94
C MET A 11 3.22 -10.47 -0.49
N MET A 12 2.70 -9.48 0.25
CA MET A 12 2.04 -9.70 1.53
C MET A 12 0.53 -9.80 1.32
N GLY A 13 -0.06 -10.89 1.80
CA GLY A 13 -1.49 -11.14 1.74
C GLY A 13 -1.86 -12.17 0.68
N ASP A 14 -3.11 -12.63 0.75
CA ASP A 14 -3.68 -13.58 -0.22
C ASP A 14 -4.56 -12.81 -1.21
N THR A 15 -4.34 -12.97 -2.52
CA THR A 15 -5.16 -12.33 -3.57
C THR A 15 -6.62 -12.78 -3.55
N ARG A 16 -6.94 -13.87 -2.84
CA ARG A 16 -8.33 -14.31 -2.58
C ARG A 16 -9.02 -13.48 -1.48
N ALA A 17 -8.26 -12.78 -0.63
CA ALA A 17 -8.82 -11.91 0.39
C ALA A 17 -9.32 -10.59 -0.23
N PRO A 18 -10.51 -10.08 0.13
CA PRO A 18 -11.15 -8.94 -0.56
C PRO A 18 -10.27 -7.68 -0.67
N VAL A 19 -9.53 -7.34 0.39
CA VAL A 19 -8.68 -6.14 0.44
C VAL A 19 -7.48 -6.26 -0.50
N THR A 20 -6.78 -7.40 -0.46
CA THR A 20 -5.61 -7.67 -1.29
C THR A 20 -5.98 -7.83 -2.75
N ARG A 21 -7.13 -8.48 -3.02
CA ARG A 21 -7.74 -8.55 -4.35
C ARG A 21 -7.90 -7.16 -4.94
N THR A 22 -8.58 -6.28 -4.21
CA THR A 22 -8.82 -4.89 -4.65
C THR A 22 -7.52 -4.13 -4.90
N LYS A 23 -6.47 -4.37 -4.11
CA LYS A 23 -5.21 -3.62 -4.21
C LYS A 23 -4.32 -4.08 -5.37
N TYR A 24 -4.20 -5.39 -5.61
CA TYR A 24 -3.17 -5.92 -6.52
C TYR A 24 -3.71 -6.82 -7.64
N SER A 25 -4.92 -7.39 -7.54
CA SER A 25 -5.35 -8.40 -8.52
C SER A 25 -5.46 -7.84 -9.93
N ALA A 26 -6.06 -6.66 -10.10
CA ALA A 26 -6.20 -6.05 -11.43
C ALA A 26 -4.85 -5.75 -12.08
N PHE A 27 -3.82 -5.45 -11.27
CA PHE A 27 -2.46 -5.24 -11.76
C PHE A 27 -1.81 -6.56 -12.16
N HIS A 28 -1.92 -7.60 -11.32
CA HIS A 28 -1.41 -8.94 -11.65
C HIS A 28 -2.10 -9.53 -12.88
N ASP A 29 -3.41 -9.34 -13.03
CA ASP A 29 -4.16 -9.76 -14.22
C ASP A 29 -3.68 -9.00 -15.47
N ALA A 30 -3.34 -7.71 -15.34
CA ALA A 30 -2.80 -6.92 -16.44
C ALA A 30 -1.36 -7.32 -16.81
N LEU A 31 -0.57 -7.78 -15.84
CA LEU A 31 0.76 -8.35 -16.07
C LEU A 31 0.66 -9.71 -16.76
N ALA A 32 -0.22 -10.60 -16.30
CA ALA A 32 -0.43 -11.93 -16.87
C ALA A 32 -0.94 -11.91 -18.32
N ARG A 33 -1.56 -10.80 -18.77
CA ARG A 33 -1.92 -10.58 -20.18
C ARG A 33 -0.75 -10.19 -21.08
N ARG A 34 0.39 -9.81 -20.51
CA ARG A 34 1.57 -9.29 -21.25
C ARG A 34 2.84 -10.11 -21.05
N PHE A 35 2.91 -10.86 -19.96
CA PHE A 35 4.09 -11.61 -19.54
C PHE A 35 3.66 -12.96 -18.99
N GLU A 36 4.54 -13.95 -19.08
CA GLU A 36 4.33 -15.25 -18.43
C GLU A 36 4.45 -15.08 -16.91
N LEU A 37 3.35 -15.28 -16.19
CA LEU A 37 3.34 -15.22 -14.73
C LEU A 37 3.56 -16.63 -14.15
N VAL A 38 4.79 -16.90 -13.69
CA VAL A 38 5.22 -18.20 -13.15
C VAL A 38 4.48 -18.55 -11.86
N GLY A 39 4.13 -17.54 -11.07
CA GLY A 39 3.34 -17.73 -9.85
C GLY A 39 3.31 -16.51 -8.94
N VAL A 40 2.36 -16.53 -8.01
CA VAL A 40 2.17 -15.48 -6.98
C VAL A 40 2.35 -16.12 -5.60
N HIS A 41 3.31 -15.62 -4.82
CA HIS A 41 3.64 -16.14 -3.50
C HIS A 41 3.30 -15.15 -2.38
N ASN A 42 2.57 -15.64 -1.37
CA ASN A 42 2.34 -14.90 -0.14
C ASN A 42 3.50 -15.12 0.86
N ALA A 43 4.31 -14.09 1.06
CA ALA A 43 5.45 -14.10 1.98
C ALA A 43 5.05 -14.01 3.46
N GLU A 44 3.78 -13.73 3.78
CA GLU A 44 3.29 -13.60 5.16
C GLU A 44 3.63 -14.80 6.03
N LEU A 45 3.81 -14.52 7.32
CA LEU A 45 3.90 -15.56 8.34
C LEU A 45 2.56 -16.27 8.49
N GLN A 46 2.61 -17.60 8.46
CA GLN A 46 1.45 -18.48 8.62
C GLN A 46 1.66 -19.41 9.83
N GLY A 47 0.56 -19.97 10.34
CA GLY A 47 0.57 -20.96 11.41
C GLY A 47 1.35 -20.52 12.66
N PHE A 48 2.21 -21.40 13.16
CA PHE A 48 2.95 -21.21 14.41
C PHE A 48 3.89 -19.99 14.38
N ALA A 49 4.55 -19.73 13.24
CA ALA A 49 5.42 -18.56 13.11
C ALA A 49 4.65 -17.23 13.26
N ARG A 50 3.40 -17.18 12.75
CA ARG A 50 2.51 -16.04 12.94
C ARG A 50 2.13 -15.87 14.41
N LEU A 51 1.82 -16.97 15.10
CA LEU A 51 1.45 -16.96 16.51
C LEU A 51 2.61 -16.49 17.40
N VAL A 52 3.81 -17.03 17.18
CA VAL A 52 5.03 -16.63 17.90
C VAL A 52 5.31 -15.14 17.71
N ASN A 53 5.23 -14.63 16.49
CA ASN A 53 5.38 -13.20 16.22
C ASN A 53 4.29 -12.36 16.91
N ALA A 54 3.03 -12.81 16.88
CA ALA A 54 1.91 -12.14 17.55
C ALA A 54 2.11 -12.03 19.07
N LEU A 55 2.68 -13.06 19.70
CA LEU A 55 3.04 -13.06 21.13
C LEU A 55 4.19 -12.09 21.43
N GLN A 56 5.23 -12.05 20.59
CA GLN A 56 6.38 -11.16 20.78
C GLN A 56 6.01 -9.67 20.73
N VAL A 57 4.98 -9.32 19.94
CA VAL A 57 4.51 -7.93 19.80
C VAL A 57 3.27 -7.60 20.63
N ALA A 58 2.86 -8.49 21.56
CA ALA A 58 1.69 -8.31 22.40
C ALA A 58 1.75 -6.99 23.19
N ARG A 59 0.67 -6.21 23.10
CA ARG A 59 0.50 -4.93 23.82
C ARG A 59 -0.97 -4.76 24.25
N PRO A 60 -1.25 -3.99 25.31
CA PRO A 60 -2.61 -3.81 25.83
C PRO A 60 -3.60 -3.23 24.81
N ASN A 61 -3.13 -2.35 23.91
CA ASN A 61 -3.99 -1.74 22.90
C ASN A 61 -4.14 -2.65 21.66
N ARG A 62 -5.31 -3.27 21.52
CA ARG A 62 -5.64 -4.21 20.43
C ARG A 62 -5.49 -3.64 19.02
N ARG A 63 -5.74 -2.33 18.82
CA ARG A 63 -5.60 -1.68 17.50
C ARG A 63 -4.14 -1.58 17.09
N TYR A 64 -3.28 -1.15 18.01
CA TYR A 64 -1.83 -1.10 17.81
C TYR A 64 -1.22 -2.49 17.67
N TRP A 65 -1.72 -3.46 18.42
CA TRP A 65 -1.28 -4.85 18.32
C TRP A 65 -1.51 -5.44 16.91
N ARG A 66 -2.70 -5.24 16.34
CA ARG A 66 -3.02 -5.71 14.97
C ARG A 66 -2.14 -5.06 13.89
N GLN A 67 -1.84 -3.76 14.00
CA GLN A 67 -0.93 -3.08 13.06
C GLN A 67 0.53 -3.57 13.21
N ARG A 68 0.99 -3.80 14.44
CA ARG A 68 2.33 -4.34 14.75
C ARG A 68 2.54 -5.79 14.35
N MET A 69 1.49 -6.60 14.21
CA MET A 69 1.64 -8.00 13.79
C MET A 69 2.41 -8.13 12.48
N TYR A 70 2.27 -7.18 11.56
CA TYR A 70 2.93 -7.23 10.25
C TYR A 70 4.03 -6.18 10.08
N MET A 71 4.01 -5.11 10.88
CA MET A 71 5.04 -4.07 10.91
C MET A 71 5.90 -4.20 12.16
N ASN A 72 6.83 -5.16 12.16
CA ASN A 72 7.87 -5.30 13.17
C ASN A 72 9.14 -5.94 12.58
N VAL A 73 10.27 -5.75 13.25
CA VAL A 73 11.59 -6.18 12.74
C VAL A 73 11.70 -7.71 12.60
N PRO A 74 11.29 -8.52 13.60
CA PRO A 74 11.22 -9.98 13.43
C PRO A 74 10.38 -10.43 12.24
N ALA A 75 9.19 -9.86 12.05
CA ALA A 75 8.29 -10.17 10.96
C ALA A 75 8.93 -9.85 9.61
N PHE A 76 9.51 -8.66 9.45
CA PHE A 76 10.23 -8.29 8.22
C PHE A 76 11.27 -9.33 7.86
N ARG A 77 12.16 -9.68 8.80
CA ARG A 77 13.22 -10.67 8.57
C ARG A 77 12.66 -12.04 8.22
N ALA A 78 11.61 -12.48 8.90
CA ALA A 78 11.02 -13.80 8.69
C ALA A 78 10.28 -13.88 7.33
N CYS A 79 9.55 -12.84 6.95
CA CYS A 79 8.95 -12.72 5.61
C CYS A 79 10.02 -12.67 4.52
N SER A 80 11.11 -11.91 4.72
CA SER A 80 12.25 -11.86 3.80
C SER A 80 12.92 -13.23 3.60
N ARG A 81 13.03 -14.07 4.65
CA ARG A 81 13.53 -15.45 4.50
C ARG A 81 12.61 -16.31 3.64
N ARG A 82 11.30 -16.21 3.85
CA ARG A 82 10.29 -16.94 3.06
C ARG A 82 10.31 -16.51 1.59
N ALA A 83 10.33 -15.19 1.35
CA ALA A 83 10.45 -14.61 0.03
C ALA A 83 11.73 -15.07 -0.69
N ALA A 84 12.88 -15.00 -0.02
CA ALA A 84 14.16 -15.44 -0.59
C ALA A 84 14.18 -16.94 -0.89
N ALA A 85 13.60 -17.78 -0.04
CA ALA A 85 13.50 -19.23 -0.28
C ALA A 85 12.64 -19.54 -1.52
N TYR A 86 11.51 -18.84 -1.69
CA TYR A 86 10.69 -18.95 -2.88
C TYR A 86 11.43 -18.49 -4.14
N ALA A 87 12.06 -17.31 -4.11
CA ALA A 87 12.85 -16.81 -5.23
C ALA A 87 13.99 -17.77 -5.62
N LYS A 88 14.63 -18.41 -4.63
CA LYS A 88 15.65 -19.45 -4.87
C LYS A 88 15.07 -20.67 -5.57
N SER A 89 13.85 -21.10 -5.22
CA SER A 89 13.19 -22.27 -5.85
C SER A 89 12.83 -22.04 -7.33
N LEU A 90 12.74 -20.78 -7.75
CA LEU A 90 12.39 -20.39 -9.12
C LEU A 90 13.59 -20.15 -10.04
N ARG A 91 14.82 -20.40 -9.58
CA ARG A 91 16.01 -20.25 -10.43
C ARG A 91 15.89 -21.14 -11.67
N GLY A 92 16.01 -20.55 -12.85
CA GLY A 92 15.81 -21.21 -14.15
C GLY A 92 14.35 -21.25 -14.64
N GLN A 93 13.38 -20.95 -13.77
CA GLN A 93 11.95 -20.93 -14.09
C GLN A 93 11.40 -19.52 -14.24
N ALA A 94 11.93 -18.55 -13.51
CA ALA A 94 11.59 -17.13 -13.63
C ALA A 94 12.83 -16.30 -13.96
N ASP A 95 12.62 -15.17 -14.62
CA ASP A 95 13.68 -14.23 -15.03
C ASP A 95 13.76 -13.02 -14.09
N VAL A 96 12.62 -12.61 -13.50
CA VAL A 96 12.54 -11.46 -12.58
C VAL A 96 11.50 -11.69 -11.48
N ILE A 97 11.77 -11.15 -10.29
CA ILE A 97 10.80 -11.09 -9.19
C ILE A 97 10.15 -9.72 -9.10
N LEU A 98 8.82 -9.67 -9.16
CA LEU A 98 8.06 -8.49 -8.78
C LEU A 98 7.70 -8.58 -7.28
N GLN A 99 8.20 -7.64 -6.49
CA GLN A 99 7.95 -7.54 -5.06
C GLN A 99 6.89 -6.44 -4.78
N ASP A 100 5.74 -6.82 -4.24
CA ASP A 100 4.69 -5.87 -3.86
C ASP A 100 4.91 -5.31 -2.44
N GLY A 101 5.27 -4.02 -2.38
CA GLY A 101 5.56 -3.29 -1.17
C GLY A 101 6.93 -3.60 -0.55
N VAL A 102 7.18 -3.06 0.64
CA VAL A 102 8.48 -3.13 1.33
C VAL A 102 8.32 -3.57 2.80
N LEU A 103 7.43 -4.55 3.02
CA LEU A 103 7.31 -5.23 4.32
C LEU A 103 8.27 -6.42 4.45
N PHE A 104 9.03 -6.71 3.40
CA PHE A 104 10.08 -7.70 3.31
C PHE A 104 11.07 -7.29 2.20
N ASP A 105 12.13 -8.07 2.04
CA ASP A 105 13.18 -7.91 1.04
C ASP A 105 13.52 -9.30 0.50
N VAL A 106 13.14 -9.56 -0.75
CA VAL A 106 13.39 -10.84 -1.42
C VAL A 106 14.89 -11.10 -1.66
N GLN A 107 15.71 -10.04 -1.74
CA GLN A 107 17.16 -10.12 -1.93
C GLN A 107 17.92 -10.30 -0.61
N ALA A 108 17.24 -10.29 0.54
CA ALA A 108 17.89 -10.20 1.84
C ALA A 108 18.85 -11.36 2.16
N PHE A 109 18.46 -12.59 1.79
CA PHE A 109 19.11 -13.83 2.23
C PHE A 109 19.63 -14.72 1.10
N SER A 110 19.07 -14.60 -0.10
CA SER A 110 19.50 -15.39 -1.25
C SER A 110 19.41 -14.56 -2.53
N PRO A 111 20.33 -13.59 -2.72
CA PRO A 111 20.40 -12.85 -3.97
C PRO A 111 20.49 -13.81 -5.15
N GLY A 112 19.80 -13.49 -6.24
CA GLY A 112 19.74 -14.35 -7.41
C GLY A 112 19.04 -13.65 -8.55
N LEU A 113 17.75 -13.94 -8.73
CA LEU A 113 16.95 -13.27 -9.75
C LEU A 113 16.84 -11.77 -9.43
N PRO A 114 16.95 -10.88 -10.43
CA PRO A 114 16.72 -9.45 -10.23
C PRO A 114 15.32 -9.22 -9.66
N SER A 115 15.15 -8.18 -8.86
CA SER A 115 13.84 -7.83 -8.29
C SER A 115 13.42 -6.40 -8.63
N VAL A 116 12.14 -6.23 -8.91
CA VAL A 116 11.50 -4.93 -9.08
C VAL A 116 10.55 -4.74 -7.90
N ILE A 117 10.73 -3.67 -7.15
CA ILE A 117 9.82 -3.32 -6.04
C ILE A 117 8.69 -2.45 -6.59
N TYR A 118 7.43 -2.79 -6.29
CA TYR A 118 6.26 -1.97 -6.59
C TYR A 118 5.63 -1.46 -5.28
N THR A 119 5.73 -0.16 -5.00
CA THR A 119 5.31 0.40 -3.69
C THR A 119 4.55 1.73 -3.78
N ASP A 120 3.58 1.90 -2.88
CA ASP A 120 2.84 3.14 -2.65
C ASP A 120 3.41 3.97 -1.49
N TYR A 121 4.35 3.42 -0.74
CA TYR A 121 4.71 3.89 0.59
C TYR A 121 6.21 3.80 0.85
N THR A 122 6.70 4.70 1.72
CA THR A 122 8.00 4.61 2.38
C THR A 122 7.85 4.96 3.87
N ALA A 123 8.64 4.35 4.75
CA ALA A 123 8.56 4.68 6.17
C ALA A 123 8.98 6.12 6.47
N ARG A 124 9.90 6.71 5.67
CA ARG A 124 10.29 8.12 5.77
C ARG A 124 9.11 9.07 5.51
N LEU A 125 8.29 8.80 4.49
CA LEU A 125 7.08 9.61 4.25
C LEU A 125 6.12 9.55 5.43
N SER A 126 5.95 8.37 6.03
CA SER A 126 5.11 8.23 7.21
C SER A 126 5.67 8.94 8.44
N ALA A 127 6.99 8.90 8.63
CA ALA A 127 7.66 9.52 9.77
C ALA A 127 7.54 11.06 9.76
N ARG A 128 7.35 11.68 8.59
CA ARG A 128 7.10 13.13 8.45
C ARG A 128 5.72 13.56 8.94
N GLN A 129 4.79 12.62 9.14
CA GLN A 129 3.46 12.89 9.70
C GLN A 129 3.22 12.04 10.97
N PRO A 130 3.99 12.27 12.05
CA PRO A 130 3.90 11.46 13.26
C PRO A 130 2.52 11.57 13.93
N ALA A 131 1.88 12.74 13.84
CA ALA A 131 0.53 12.98 14.32
C ALA A 131 -0.54 12.10 13.64
N ALA A 132 -0.26 11.54 12.46
CA ALA A 132 -1.15 10.60 11.79
C ALA A 132 -1.13 9.18 12.42
N GLY A 133 -0.28 8.93 13.43
CA GLY A 133 -0.26 7.70 14.22
C GLY A 133 0.09 6.43 13.45
N ARG A 134 0.77 6.57 12.30
CA ARG A 134 0.99 5.47 11.34
C ARG A 134 2.13 4.52 11.71
N SER A 135 3.15 5.01 12.40
CA SER A 135 4.29 4.17 12.77
C SER A 135 4.03 3.54 14.13
N PRO A 136 3.92 2.21 14.22
CA PRO A 136 3.80 1.59 15.52
C PRO A 136 5.15 1.58 16.27
N PHE A 137 6.27 1.95 15.65
CA PHE A 137 7.63 1.72 16.14
C PHE A 137 8.06 2.64 17.28
N THR A 138 8.83 2.09 18.22
CA THR A 138 9.74 2.88 19.08
C THR A 138 10.84 3.51 18.23
N ALA A 139 11.57 4.50 18.77
CA ALA A 139 12.65 5.17 18.04
C ALA A 139 13.71 4.17 17.51
N ARG A 140 14.09 3.18 18.33
CA ARG A 140 15.05 2.14 17.95
C ARG A 140 14.51 1.20 16.86
N GLU A 141 13.27 0.74 17.00
CA GLU A 141 12.62 -0.10 15.97
C GLU A 141 12.47 0.67 14.65
N ALA A 142 12.20 1.98 14.71
CA ALA A 142 12.09 2.82 13.53
C ALA A 142 13.43 2.92 12.79
N GLN A 143 14.54 3.11 13.51
CA GLN A 143 15.88 3.10 12.90
C GLN A 143 16.20 1.75 12.24
N GLN A 144 15.89 0.64 12.91
CA GLN A 144 16.07 -0.70 12.34
C GLN A 144 15.21 -0.92 11.11
N TRP A 145 13.95 -0.48 11.14
CA TRP A 145 13.04 -0.56 10.00
C TRP A 145 13.58 0.23 8.81
N LEU A 146 14.00 1.48 9.03
CA LEU A 146 14.55 2.34 8.00
C LEU A 146 15.79 1.72 7.36
N ALA A 147 16.70 1.16 8.14
CA ALA A 147 17.90 0.50 7.62
C ALA A 147 17.56 -0.74 6.75
N MET A 148 16.53 -1.52 7.14
CA MET A 148 16.08 -2.66 6.35
C MET A 148 15.38 -2.23 5.05
N GLU A 149 14.57 -1.18 5.10
CA GLU A 149 13.89 -0.61 3.93
C GLU A 149 14.88 0.01 2.95
N GLU A 150 15.91 0.71 3.45
CA GLU A 150 17.02 1.23 2.66
C GLU A 150 17.81 0.11 1.98
N ALA A 151 18.13 -0.96 2.71
CA ALA A 151 18.80 -2.13 2.12
C ALA A 151 17.93 -2.82 1.04
N ALA A 152 16.61 -2.87 1.23
CA ALA A 152 15.69 -3.45 0.26
C ALA A 152 15.68 -2.65 -1.04
N PHE A 153 15.54 -1.31 -0.95
CA PHE A 153 15.61 -0.44 -2.12
C PHE A 153 16.99 -0.49 -2.80
N GLY A 154 18.07 -0.51 -2.02
CA GLY A 154 19.43 -0.60 -2.54
C GLY A 154 19.69 -1.86 -3.36
N ARG A 155 19.13 -3.00 -2.95
CA ARG A 155 19.27 -4.31 -3.61
C ARG A 155 18.31 -4.56 -4.77
N ALA A 156 17.19 -3.84 -4.85
CA ALA A 156 16.24 -3.99 -5.95
C ALA A 156 16.87 -3.53 -7.28
N ALA A 157 16.66 -4.26 -8.37
CA ALA A 157 17.10 -3.84 -9.70
C ALA A 157 16.41 -2.53 -10.13
N HIS A 158 15.11 -2.41 -9.84
CA HIS A 158 14.31 -1.21 -10.11
C HIS A 158 13.21 -1.01 -9.06
N VAL A 159 12.75 0.23 -8.90
CA VAL A 159 11.63 0.58 -8.01
C VAL A 159 10.53 1.28 -8.80
N CYS A 160 9.38 0.64 -8.90
CA CYS A 160 8.15 1.20 -9.44
C CYS A 160 7.31 1.80 -8.30
N THR A 161 6.91 3.06 -8.42
CA THR A 161 6.10 3.72 -7.39
C THR A 161 4.73 4.13 -7.89
N TRP A 162 3.76 4.20 -6.98
CA TRP A 162 2.39 4.58 -7.31
C TRP A 162 2.22 6.09 -7.57
N SER A 163 3.18 6.90 -7.13
CA SER A 163 3.10 8.36 -7.24
C SER A 163 4.47 8.99 -7.37
N HIS A 164 4.51 10.20 -7.95
CA HIS A 164 5.71 11.03 -7.97
C HIS A 164 6.18 11.39 -6.55
N MET A 165 5.27 11.53 -5.58
CA MET A 165 5.63 11.77 -4.18
C MET A 165 6.42 10.60 -3.58
N THR A 166 5.94 9.37 -3.78
CA THR A 166 6.64 8.16 -3.34
C THR A 166 7.98 8.00 -4.07
N ARG A 167 8.02 8.26 -5.40
CA ARG A 167 9.27 8.27 -6.18
C ARG A 167 10.30 9.23 -5.57
N GLN A 168 9.89 10.45 -5.27
CA GLN A 168 10.79 11.47 -4.73
C GLN A 168 11.32 11.06 -3.35
N SER A 169 10.51 10.38 -2.54
CA SER A 169 11.00 9.83 -1.26
C SER A 169 12.06 8.76 -1.48
N VAL A 170 11.84 7.79 -2.38
CA VAL A 170 12.83 6.74 -2.67
C VAL A 170 14.16 7.35 -3.14
N ILE A 171 14.12 8.40 -3.97
CA ILE A 171 15.33 9.09 -4.45
C ILE A 171 16.02 9.89 -3.34
N ASN A 172 15.28 10.77 -2.66
CA ASN A 172 15.89 11.74 -1.74
C ASN A 172 16.17 11.16 -0.35
N ASP A 173 15.28 10.30 0.15
CA ASP A 173 15.36 9.79 1.52
C ASP A 173 16.15 8.49 1.63
N TYR A 174 16.30 7.74 0.53
CA TYR A 174 17.00 6.45 0.48
C TYR A 174 18.16 6.43 -0.52
N GLY A 175 18.46 7.56 -1.18
CA GLY A 175 19.64 7.71 -2.04
C GLY A 175 19.63 6.87 -3.32
N ILE A 176 18.46 6.40 -3.79
CA ILE A 176 18.38 5.59 -4.99
C ILE A 176 18.46 6.48 -6.24
N SER A 177 19.30 6.07 -7.20
CA SER A 177 19.45 6.75 -8.48
C SER A 177 18.09 6.97 -9.18
N PRO A 178 17.80 8.18 -9.69
CA PRO A 178 16.54 8.48 -10.40
C PRO A 178 16.25 7.57 -11.60
N GLN A 179 17.29 6.99 -12.21
CA GLN A 179 17.20 6.06 -13.34
C GLN A 179 16.69 4.68 -12.91
N ARG A 180 16.83 4.32 -11.63
CA ARG A 180 16.35 3.07 -11.03
C ARG A 180 14.98 3.21 -10.36
N VAL A 181 14.31 4.35 -10.53
CA VAL A 181 12.99 4.62 -9.92
C VAL A 181 12.04 5.25 -10.93
N THR A 182 10.91 4.59 -11.20
CA THR A 182 9.86 5.08 -12.11
C THR A 182 8.53 5.19 -11.38
N ALA A 183 7.83 6.32 -11.51
CA ALA A 183 6.45 6.43 -11.07
C ALA A 183 5.55 5.85 -12.16
N VAL A 184 4.96 4.69 -11.91
CA VAL A 184 4.11 3.96 -12.87
C VAL A 184 2.62 4.06 -12.56
N GLY A 185 2.27 4.66 -11.41
CA GLY A 185 0.89 4.77 -10.95
C GLY A 185 0.44 3.54 -10.15
N GLY A 186 -0.76 3.65 -9.57
CA GLY A 186 -1.41 2.60 -8.78
C GLY A 186 -2.89 2.42 -9.11
N GLY A 187 -3.30 2.91 -10.28
CA GLY A 187 -4.70 2.91 -10.72
C GLY A 187 -5.16 1.53 -11.22
N LEU A 188 -6.49 1.36 -11.26
CA LEU A 188 -7.11 0.19 -11.88
C LEU A 188 -6.94 0.27 -13.39
N SER A 189 -6.43 -0.80 -14.00
CA SER A 189 -6.46 -0.98 -15.46
C SER A 189 -7.85 -1.49 -15.87
N LEU A 190 -8.80 -0.56 -16.01
CA LEU A 190 -10.14 -0.86 -16.52
C LEU A 190 -10.08 -0.97 -18.06
N GLY A 191 -10.72 -1.99 -18.63
CA GLY A 191 -10.77 -2.17 -20.09
C GLY A 191 -11.57 -1.07 -20.79
N ALA A 192 -12.61 -0.55 -20.11
CA ALA A 192 -13.33 0.64 -20.47
C ALA A 192 -13.79 1.35 -19.18
N LEU A 193 -13.80 2.68 -19.20
CA LEU A 193 -14.49 3.44 -18.17
C LEU A 193 -16.00 3.37 -18.42
N PRO A 194 -16.84 3.29 -17.38
CA PRO A 194 -18.28 3.38 -17.57
C PRO A 194 -18.64 4.75 -18.18
N GLU A 195 -19.65 4.77 -19.04
CA GLU A 195 -20.22 6.05 -19.49
C GLU A 195 -20.76 6.80 -18.28
N LEU A 196 -20.25 8.00 -18.07
CA LEU A 196 -20.75 8.87 -17.01
C LEU A 196 -22.02 9.56 -17.51
N PRO A 197 -23.12 9.50 -16.76
CA PRO A 197 -24.34 10.21 -17.15
C PRO A 197 -24.06 11.71 -17.24
N THR A 198 -24.57 12.36 -18.28
CA THR A 198 -24.48 13.82 -18.40
C THR A 198 -25.27 14.46 -17.27
N ARG A 199 -24.59 15.24 -16.42
CA ARG A 199 -25.25 15.99 -15.36
C ARG A 199 -26.04 17.15 -15.97
N GLN A 200 -27.32 17.26 -15.62
CA GLN A 200 -28.09 18.46 -15.90
C GLN A 200 -27.57 19.63 -15.05
N PRO A 201 -27.24 20.80 -15.62
CA PRO A 201 -26.68 21.92 -14.85
C PRO A 201 -27.53 22.35 -13.65
N ALA A 202 -28.85 22.25 -13.77
CA ALA A 202 -29.81 22.61 -12.72
C ALA A 202 -30.00 21.52 -11.63
N ALA A 203 -29.45 20.32 -11.81
CA ALA A 203 -29.62 19.25 -10.84
C ALA A 203 -28.82 19.53 -9.55
N PRO A 204 -29.41 19.29 -8.36
CA PRO A 204 -28.72 19.45 -7.09
C PRO A 204 -27.39 18.70 -7.05
N LEU A 205 -26.33 19.36 -6.56
CA LEU A 205 -25.01 18.75 -6.47
C LEU A 205 -24.98 17.78 -5.28
N THR A 206 -24.56 16.54 -5.54
CA THR A 206 -24.25 15.57 -4.47
C THR A 206 -22.76 15.26 -4.49
N VAL A 207 -22.09 15.51 -3.37
CA VAL A 207 -20.67 15.18 -3.17
C VAL A 207 -20.60 13.85 -2.43
N LEU A 208 -19.70 12.96 -2.84
CA LEU A 208 -19.44 11.69 -2.17
C LEU A 208 -18.05 11.67 -1.54
N PHE A 209 -17.98 11.38 -0.26
CA PHE A 209 -16.75 11.13 0.47
C PHE A 209 -16.70 9.67 0.94
N ILE A 210 -15.59 8.99 0.65
CA ILE A 210 -15.33 7.63 1.13
C ILE A 210 -14.01 7.62 1.87
N GLY A 211 -14.06 7.42 3.18
CA GLY A 211 -12.87 7.42 4.02
C GLY A 211 -13.10 6.73 5.35
N ALA A 212 -12.57 5.51 5.49
CA ALA A 212 -12.73 4.69 6.71
C ALA A 212 -12.21 5.35 8.01
N GLU A 213 -11.40 6.40 7.94
CA GLU A 213 -10.95 7.17 9.11
C GLU A 213 -11.12 8.65 8.82
N LEU A 214 -12.26 9.22 9.21
CA LEU A 214 -12.71 10.58 8.87
C LEU A 214 -11.58 11.62 8.96
N ARG A 215 -11.09 11.91 10.18
CA ARG A 215 -10.05 12.95 10.40
C ARG A 215 -8.77 12.67 9.62
N ARG A 216 -8.31 11.41 9.60
CA ARG A 216 -7.09 11.04 8.88
C ARG A 216 -7.21 11.22 7.37
N LYS A 217 -8.43 11.12 6.84
CA LYS A 217 -8.75 11.34 5.42
C LYS A 217 -9.16 12.79 5.14
N GLY A 218 -9.04 13.69 6.11
CA GLY A 218 -9.40 15.11 5.98
C GLY A 218 -10.92 15.34 5.96
N GLY A 219 -11.70 14.39 6.46
CA GLY A 219 -13.15 14.50 6.50
C GLY A 219 -13.65 15.62 7.41
N ASP A 220 -12.92 15.98 8.46
CA ASP A 220 -13.19 17.15 9.29
C ASP A 220 -13.01 18.47 8.51
N VAL A 221 -11.93 18.58 7.74
CA VAL A 221 -11.72 19.71 6.82
C VAL A 221 -12.82 19.77 5.75
N LEU A 222 -13.20 18.61 5.19
CA LEU A 222 -14.29 18.51 4.21
C LEU A 222 -15.62 19.00 4.79
N LEU A 223 -16.00 18.55 5.99
CA LEU A 223 -17.27 18.93 6.61
C LEU A 223 -17.34 20.45 6.86
N GLN A 224 -16.24 21.06 7.34
CA GLN A 224 -16.17 22.51 7.51
C GLN A 224 -16.26 23.27 6.18
N ALA A 225 -15.57 22.79 5.14
CA ALA A 225 -15.65 23.39 3.81
C ALA A 225 -17.06 23.25 3.19
N PHE A 226 -17.68 22.09 3.40
CA PHE A 226 -19.04 21.81 2.91
C PHE A 226 -20.08 22.73 3.55
N ALA A 227 -19.97 23.00 4.85
CA ALA A 227 -20.86 23.95 5.53
C ALA A 227 -20.80 25.36 4.92
N ARG A 228 -19.61 25.84 4.55
CA ARG A 228 -19.44 27.12 3.84
C ARG A 228 -20.04 27.06 2.44
N THR A 229 -19.80 25.97 1.72
CA THR A 229 -20.33 25.75 0.37
C THR A 229 -21.87 25.80 0.35
N ARG A 230 -22.52 25.24 1.38
CA ARG A 230 -23.98 25.27 1.50
C ARG A 230 -24.57 26.66 1.71
N ALA A 231 -23.82 27.60 2.27
CA ALA A 231 -24.28 28.98 2.41
C ALA A 231 -24.39 29.69 1.05
N GLU A 232 -23.61 29.26 0.05
CA GLU A 232 -23.56 29.85 -1.28
C GLU A 232 -24.35 29.04 -2.33
N LEU A 233 -24.46 27.72 -2.13
CA LEU A 233 -25.12 26.81 -3.06
C LEU A 233 -26.31 26.11 -2.40
N ALA A 234 -27.51 26.56 -2.73
CA ALA A 234 -28.74 25.94 -2.27
C ALA A 234 -28.87 24.48 -2.79
N GLY A 235 -29.31 23.58 -1.91
CA GLY A 235 -29.63 22.20 -2.27
C GLY A 235 -28.44 21.24 -2.44
N VAL A 236 -27.20 21.67 -2.20
CA VAL A 236 -26.04 20.75 -2.22
C VAL A 236 -26.08 19.76 -1.05
N ARG A 237 -25.75 18.50 -1.32
CA ARG A 237 -25.70 17.37 -0.36
C ARG A 237 -24.30 16.75 -0.30
N LEU A 238 -23.94 16.19 0.85
CA LEU A 238 -22.75 15.38 1.03
C LEU A 238 -23.13 13.99 1.55
N LEU A 239 -22.74 12.94 0.83
CA LEU A 239 -22.78 11.56 1.30
C LEU A 239 -21.40 11.20 1.87
N CYS A 240 -21.33 10.79 3.14
CA CYS A 240 -20.11 10.61 3.89
C CYS A 240 -19.96 9.18 4.43
N LEU A 241 -19.36 8.30 3.64
CA LEU A 241 -19.07 6.94 4.05
C LEU A 241 -17.77 6.87 4.86
N THR A 242 -17.88 6.79 6.19
CA THR A 242 -16.74 6.68 7.12
C THR A 242 -16.90 5.52 8.10
N ARG A 243 -15.81 5.11 8.77
CA ARG A 243 -15.88 4.21 9.93
C ARG A 243 -15.47 4.97 11.19
N GLY A 244 -16.17 4.70 12.28
CA GLY A 244 -15.93 5.36 13.56
C GLY A 244 -16.76 6.63 13.75
N PRO A 245 -16.75 7.20 14.96
CA PRO A 245 -17.61 8.31 15.31
C PRO A 245 -17.22 9.58 14.56
N ILE A 246 -18.24 10.35 14.16
CA ILE A 246 -18.06 11.72 13.71
C ILE A 246 -18.07 12.62 14.96
N PRO A 247 -17.03 13.44 15.18
CA PRO A 247 -17.00 14.37 16.30
C PRO A 247 -18.22 15.30 16.30
N PRO A 248 -18.90 15.46 17.45
CA PRO A 248 -20.17 16.20 17.53
C PRO A 248 -20.03 17.69 17.22
N GLU A 249 -18.81 18.24 17.32
CA GLU A 249 -18.53 19.64 17.00
C GLU A 249 -18.47 19.94 15.49
N LEU A 250 -18.50 18.93 14.63
CA LEU A 250 -18.44 19.12 13.18
C LEU A 250 -19.82 19.41 12.58
N PRO A 251 -19.92 20.31 11.59
CA PRO A 251 -21.19 20.64 10.95
C PRO A 251 -21.70 19.47 10.09
N LEU A 252 -22.97 19.11 10.26
CA LEU A 252 -23.61 17.99 9.56
C LEU A 252 -24.85 18.38 8.74
N ASP A 253 -25.19 19.67 8.67
CA ASP A 253 -26.37 20.08 7.90
C ASP A 253 -26.17 19.79 6.41
N GLY A 254 -27.08 19.01 5.83
CA GLY A 254 -26.99 18.53 4.45
C GLY A 254 -26.00 17.38 4.24
N VAL A 255 -25.52 16.76 5.32
CA VAL A 255 -24.64 15.59 5.31
C VAL A 255 -25.43 14.33 5.68
N GLU A 256 -25.31 13.31 4.87
CA GLU A 256 -25.82 11.96 5.08
C GLU A 256 -24.63 11.02 5.30
N VAL A 257 -24.68 10.16 6.33
CA VAL A 257 -23.54 9.33 6.80
C VAL A 257 -23.86 7.86 6.65
#